data_AF-A0A1I7BY26-F1
#
_entry.id   AF-A0A1I7BY26-F1
#
_cell.length_a   1.000
_cell.length_b   1.000
_cell.length_c   1.000
_cell.angle_alpha   90.00
_cell.angle_beta   90.00
_cell.angle_gamma   90.00
#
_symmetry.space_group_name_H-M   'P 1'
#
loop_
_entity.id
_entity.type
_entity.pdbx_description
1 polymer ?
#
loop_
_entity_poly.entity_id
_entity_poly.type
_entity_poly.pdbx_seq_one_letter_code
_entity_poly.pdbx_strand_id
1 'polypeptide(L)'
;MHGEMAAMHMPLLPMWLRIVWALALFVVILVHAGHLIAMSGQHRAWHAGHTVMAAGMALMYLFPRMTNPELYRVGLALFVLVTLTQAAITVTFRVREGALNPLWFLSTVDMAAMSYMLLAPTARPDWLNWVFVVYLTCQAVAYGVGAWDRLPVFNHRVPATVATTSTPAAEPVRQHEHGVTPLTAEPAPDPTAGPVVGLVAHSTVGVRVTLAVMAASMAYMFAVM
;
A
#
# COMPACT_ATOMS: atom_id res chain seq x y z
N MET A 1 34.53 38.50 11.62
CA MET A 1 33.99 37.85 10.42
C MET A 1 32.86 36.95 10.84
N HIS A 2 31.63 37.48 10.84
CA HIS A 2 30.43 36.68 11.11
C HIS A 2 30.18 35.85 9.86
N GLY A 3 30.52 34.55 9.95
CA GLY A 3 30.11 33.59 8.94
C GLY A 3 28.60 33.55 8.93
N GLU A 4 28.02 34.10 7.87
CA GLU A 4 26.63 33.87 7.51
C GLU A 4 26.41 32.37 7.58
N MET A 5 25.65 31.93 8.59
CA MET A 5 25.03 30.63 8.54
C MET A 5 24.12 30.69 7.33
N ALA A 6 24.61 30.16 6.21
CA ALA A 6 23.85 29.93 5.00
C ALA A 6 22.70 28.99 5.38
N ALA A 7 21.64 29.61 5.90
CA ALA A 7 20.34 29.00 6.03
C ALA A 7 19.97 28.65 4.60
N MET A 8 20.07 27.38 4.24
CA MET A 8 19.48 26.85 3.02
C MET A 8 17.97 27.11 3.11
N HIS A 9 17.55 28.32 2.73
CA HIS A 9 16.19 28.61 2.26
C HIS A 9 15.92 27.54 1.23
N MET A 10 15.06 26.57 1.56
CA MET A 10 14.39 25.77 0.56
C MET A 10 13.20 26.64 0.12
N PRO A 11 13.36 27.49 -0.91
CA PRO A 11 12.33 28.43 -1.32
C PRO A 11 11.29 27.75 -2.22
N LEU A 12 11.45 26.44 -2.48
CA LEU A 12 10.83 25.75 -3.61
C LEU A 12 9.33 25.50 -3.44
N LEU A 13 8.79 25.64 -2.23
CA LEU A 13 7.39 25.35 -1.95
C LEU A 13 6.70 26.55 -1.28
N PRO A 14 5.80 27.24 -2.01
CA PRO A 14 4.90 28.19 -1.40
C PRO A 14 4.16 27.54 -0.23
N MET A 15 4.08 28.24 0.90
CA MET A 15 3.46 27.72 2.12
C MET A 15 2.03 27.20 1.89
N TRP A 16 1.26 27.85 1.02
CA TRP A 16 -0.09 27.41 0.68
C TRP A 16 -0.11 26.02 0.03
N LEU A 17 0.86 25.69 -0.83
CA LEU A 17 0.92 24.41 -1.52
C LEU A 17 1.25 23.28 -0.55
N ARG A 18 2.12 23.55 0.44
CA ARG A 18 2.42 22.62 1.54
C ARG A 18 1.17 22.32 2.37
N ILE A 19 0.38 23.33 2.68
CA ILE A 19 -0.88 23.17 3.42
C ILE A 19 -1.88 22.34 2.62
N VAL A 20 -2.03 22.61 1.32
CA VAL A 20 -2.92 21.84 0.43
C VAL A 20 -2.53 20.37 0.42
N TRP A 21 -1.24 20.05 0.23
CA TRP A 21 -0.77 18.67 0.26
C TRP A 21 -0.96 18.00 1.63
N ALA A 22 -0.65 18.72 2.72
CA ALA A 22 -0.87 18.19 4.07
C ALA A 22 -2.35 17.87 4.31
N LEU A 23 -3.27 18.75 3.90
CA LEU A 23 -4.72 18.52 4.01
C LEU A 23 -5.17 17.32 3.17
N ALA A 24 -4.70 17.20 1.93
CA ALA A 24 -4.98 16.04 1.10
C ALA A 24 -4.50 14.73 1.77
N LEU A 25 -3.30 14.74 2.35
CA LEU A 25 -2.76 13.60 3.08
C LEU A 25 -3.52 13.30 4.38
N PHE A 26 -4.06 14.31 5.07
CA PHE A 26 -4.96 14.06 6.22
C PHE A 26 -6.23 13.32 5.78
N VAL A 27 -6.82 13.68 4.65
CA VAL A 27 -7.97 12.93 4.09
C VAL A 27 -7.57 11.49 3.77
N VAL A 28 -6.40 11.28 3.16
CA VAL A 28 -5.85 9.95 2.90
C VAL A 28 -5.71 9.15 4.21
N ILE A 29 -5.13 9.74 5.26
CA ILE A 29 -4.97 9.10 6.57
C ILE A 29 -6.32 8.64 7.11
N LEU A 30 -7.34 9.50 7.08
CA LEU A 30 -8.69 9.16 7.57
C LEU A 30 -9.31 8.00 6.79
N VAL A 31 -9.20 8.03 5.45
CA VAL A 31 -9.71 6.96 4.58
C VAL A 31 -9.01 5.63 4.87
N HIS A 32 -7.68 5.62 4.95
CA HIS A 32 -6.93 4.38 5.21
C HIS A 32 -7.08 3.89 6.66
N ALA A 33 -7.22 4.79 7.64
CA ALA A 33 -7.53 4.44 9.02
C ALA A 33 -8.93 3.81 9.16
N GLY A 34 -9.92 4.32 8.42
CA GLY A 34 -11.25 3.71 8.34
C GLY A 34 -11.19 2.28 7.82
N HIS A 35 -10.46 2.04 6.72
CA HIS A 35 -10.24 0.70 6.19
C HIS A 35 -9.43 -0.20 7.13
N LEU A 36 -8.44 0.35 7.84
CA LEU A 36 -7.65 -0.35 8.86
C LEU A 36 -8.54 -0.89 9.99
N ILE A 37 -9.60 -0.16 10.36
CA ILE A 37 -10.57 -0.61 11.38
C ILE A 37 -11.57 -1.62 10.81
N ALA A 38 -12.02 -1.41 9.57
CA ALA A 38 -13.08 -2.21 8.97
C ALA A 38 -12.61 -3.56 8.38
N MET A 39 -11.34 -3.66 7.96
CA MET A 39 -10.82 -4.83 7.25
C MET A 39 -9.98 -5.74 8.14
N SER A 40 -9.71 -6.96 7.68
CA SER A 40 -8.85 -7.93 8.36
C SER A 40 -7.79 -8.51 7.42
N GLY A 41 -6.83 -9.26 7.97
CA GLY A 41 -5.81 -9.97 7.19
C GLY A 41 -4.87 -9.05 6.40
N GLN A 42 -4.58 -9.44 5.15
CA GLN A 42 -3.63 -8.74 4.27
C GLN A 42 -4.05 -7.30 3.99
N HIS A 43 -5.33 -7.08 3.69
CA HIS A 43 -5.89 -5.75 3.41
C HIS A 43 -5.66 -4.79 4.58
N ARG A 44 -5.90 -5.25 5.82
CA ARG A 44 -5.67 -4.45 7.02
C ARG A 44 -4.20 -4.03 7.16
N ALA A 45 -3.27 -4.99 7.00
CA ALA A 45 -1.84 -4.71 7.09
C ALA A 45 -1.37 -3.75 5.99
N TRP A 46 -1.90 -3.92 4.77
CA TRP A 46 -1.60 -3.06 3.64
C TRP A 46 -2.10 -1.62 3.87
N HIS A 47 -3.33 -1.44 4.39
CA HIS A 47 -3.83 -0.11 4.77
C HIS A 47 -3.07 0.52 5.95
N ALA A 48 -2.59 -0.29 6.91
CA ALA A 48 -1.74 0.20 8.00
C ALA A 48 -0.45 0.81 7.47
N GLY A 49 0.23 0.14 6.54
CA GLY A 49 1.45 0.66 5.89
C GLY A 49 1.20 2.00 5.21
N HIS A 50 0.15 2.12 4.41
CA HIS A 50 -0.21 3.38 3.76
C HIS A 50 -0.58 4.50 4.74
N THR A 51 -1.24 4.16 5.85
CA THR A 51 -1.59 5.14 6.91
C THR A 51 -0.32 5.72 7.53
N VAL A 52 0.66 4.87 7.87
CA VAL A 52 1.96 5.30 8.41
C VAL A 52 2.73 6.14 7.40
N MET A 53 2.75 5.72 6.13
CA MET A 53 3.38 6.45 5.04
C MET A 53 2.77 7.84 4.85
N ALA A 54 1.44 7.94 4.79
CA ALA A 54 0.72 9.21 4.64
C ALA A 54 0.96 10.15 5.83
N ALA A 55 1.00 9.62 7.05
CA ALA A 55 1.34 10.39 8.24
C ALA A 55 2.77 10.95 8.19
N GLY A 56 3.75 10.13 7.78
CA GLY A 56 5.12 10.60 7.56
C GLY A 56 5.20 11.72 6.52
N MET A 57 4.55 11.53 5.37
CA MET A 57 4.51 12.57 4.34
C MET A 57 3.83 13.86 4.83
N ALA A 58 2.71 13.76 5.56
CA ALA A 58 2.04 14.95 6.09
C ALA A 58 2.97 15.73 7.03
N LEU A 59 3.70 15.04 7.90
CA LEU A 59 4.70 15.64 8.79
C LEU A 59 5.84 16.32 8.00
N MET A 60 6.32 15.71 6.91
CA MET A 60 7.37 16.30 6.08
C MET A 60 6.89 17.58 5.36
N TYR A 61 5.62 17.65 4.94
CA TYR A 61 5.05 18.89 4.41
C TYR A 61 4.85 19.97 5.48
N LEU A 62 4.45 19.61 6.69
CA LEU A 62 4.24 20.57 7.78
C LEU A 62 5.56 21.07 8.38
N PHE A 63 6.56 20.19 8.49
CA PHE A 63 7.82 20.43 9.18
C PHE A 63 9.05 20.08 8.30
N PRO A 64 9.29 20.76 7.16
CA PRO A 64 10.36 20.45 6.22
C PRO A 64 11.76 20.70 6.81
N ARG A 65 11.84 21.49 7.88
CA ARG A 65 13.03 21.59 8.72
C ARG A 65 12.68 21.07 10.09
N MET A 66 12.63 19.74 10.23
CA MET A 66 12.62 19.12 11.56
C MET A 66 13.90 19.55 12.28
N THR A 67 13.77 20.58 13.11
CA THR A 67 14.90 21.24 13.78
C THR A 67 15.51 20.34 14.85
N ASN A 68 14.79 19.29 15.23
CA ASN A 68 15.22 18.29 16.18
C ASN A 68 15.85 17.08 15.45
N PRO A 69 17.18 16.89 15.55
CA PRO A 69 17.87 15.78 14.88
C PRO A 69 17.48 14.41 15.43
N GLU A 70 17.04 14.31 16.69
CA GLU A 70 16.59 13.05 17.28
C GLU A 70 15.25 12.62 16.66
N LEU A 71 14.33 13.56 16.42
CA LEU A 71 13.07 13.26 15.76
C LEU A 71 13.29 12.72 14.35
N TYR A 72 14.27 13.24 13.64
CA TYR A 72 14.67 12.75 12.33
C TYR A 72 15.22 11.32 12.40
N ARG A 73 16.11 11.02 13.35
CA ARG A 73 16.64 9.66 13.56
C ARG A 73 15.56 8.66 13.96
N VAL A 74 14.64 9.05 14.82
CA VAL A 74 13.49 8.23 15.21
C VAL A 74 12.59 7.95 14.00
N GLY A 75 12.29 8.98 13.20
CA GLY A 75 11.53 8.83 11.96
C GLY A 75 12.21 7.86 10.99
N LEU A 76 13.52 8.03 10.74
CA LEU A 76 14.30 7.14 9.89
C LEU A 76 14.27 5.69 10.41
N ALA A 77 14.53 5.48 11.70
CA ALA A 77 14.52 4.16 12.31
C ALA A 77 13.15 3.49 12.19
N LEU A 78 12.07 4.24 12.43
CA LEU A 78 10.69 3.77 12.25
C LEU A 78 10.44 3.33 10.80
N PHE A 79 10.73 4.19 9.82
CA PHE A 79 10.48 3.88 8.41
C PHE A 79 11.35 2.74 7.89
N VAL A 80 12.59 2.61 8.36
CA VAL A 80 13.44 1.44 8.07
C VAL A 80 12.80 0.17 8.64
N LEU A 81 12.36 0.19 9.90
CA LEU A 81 11.71 -0.98 10.51
C LEU A 81 10.43 -1.38 9.77
N VAL A 82 9.60 -0.40 9.38
CA VAL A 82 8.38 -0.67 8.60
C VAL A 82 8.73 -1.21 7.21
N THR A 83 9.75 -0.66 6.55
CA THR A 83 10.26 -1.17 5.25
C THR A 83 10.68 -2.63 5.36
N LEU A 84 11.48 -2.98 6.38
CA LEU A 84 11.94 -4.35 6.61
C LEU A 84 10.77 -5.29 6.91
N THR A 85 9.82 -4.84 7.73
CA THR A 85 8.60 -5.60 8.04
C THR A 85 7.80 -5.87 6.78
N GLN A 86 7.63 -4.88 5.92
CA GLN A 86 6.87 -5.01 4.69
C GLN A 86 7.58 -5.87 3.64
N ALA A 87 8.92 -5.79 3.57
CA ALA A 87 9.72 -6.71 2.77
C ALA A 87 9.56 -8.15 3.23
N ALA A 88 9.62 -8.40 4.55
CA ALA A 88 9.39 -9.73 5.12
C ALA A 88 7.98 -10.25 4.84
N ILE A 89 6.95 -9.39 4.94
CA ILE A 89 5.57 -9.73 4.58
C ILE A 89 5.48 -10.08 3.08
N THR A 90 6.08 -9.27 2.21
CA THR A 90 6.10 -9.50 0.75
C THR A 90 6.73 -10.84 0.40
N VAL A 91 7.89 -11.17 1.01
CA VAL A 91 8.56 -12.46 0.82
C VAL A 91 7.71 -13.61 1.37
N THR A 92 7.12 -13.44 2.56
CA THR A 92 6.28 -14.47 3.18
C THR A 92 5.07 -14.79 2.31
N PHE A 93 4.38 -13.78 1.78
CA PHE A 93 3.25 -14.01 0.88
C PHE A 93 3.69 -14.53 -0.47
N ARG A 94 4.82 -14.09 -1.02
CA ARG A 94 5.39 -14.70 -2.23
C ARG A 94 5.60 -16.21 -2.07
N VAL A 95 6.17 -16.63 -0.93
CA VAL A 95 6.41 -18.06 -0.65
C VAL A 95 5.10 -18.82 -0.47
N ARG A 96 4.12 -18.23 0.21
CA ARG A 96 2.81 -18.88 0.49
C ARG A 96 1.90 -18.95 -0.74
N GLU A 97 1.90 -17.92 -1.57
CA GLU A 97 1.01 -17.76 -2.72
C GLU A 97 1.64 -18.29 -4.01
N GLY A 98 2.94 -18.61 -4.01
CA GLY A 98 3.66 -19.10 -5.19
C GLY A 98 3.94 -18.03 -6.26
N ALA A 99 3.47 -16.80 -6.06
CA ALA A 99 3.66 -15.67 -6.96
C ALA A 99 3.97 -14.37 -6.20
N LEU A 100 4.71 -13.46 -6.82
CA LEU A 100 4.96 -12.14 -6.23
C LEU A 100 3.73 -11.26 -6.44
N ASN A 101 3.09 -10.85 -5.35
CA ASN A 101 2.03 -9.85 -5.40
C ASN A 101 2.61 -8.46 -5.74
N PRO A 102 2.24 -7.85 -6.89
CA PRO A 102 2.77 -6.55 -7.28
C PRO A 102 2.46 -5.42 -6.28
N LEU A 103 1.31 -5.44 -5.61
CA LEU A 103 0.92 -4.39 -4.66
C LEU A 103 1.81 -4.43 -3.42
N TRP A 104 2.09 -5.60 -2.88
CA TRP A 104 3.02 -5.75 -1.75
C TRP A 104 4.45 -5.32 -2.11
N PHE A 105 4.90 -5.71 -3.31
CA PHE A 105 6.21 -5.31 -3.81
C PHE A 105 6.32 -3.79 -3.98
N LEU A 106 5.38 -3.16 -4.67
CA LEU A 106 5.38 -1.71 -4.91
C LEU A 106 5.30 -0.93 -3.61
N SER A 107 4.37 -1.29 -2.72
CA SER A 107 4.30 -0.65 -1.41
C SER A 107 5.62 -0.76 -0.65
N THR A 108 6.37 -1.86 -0.80
CA THR A 108 7.67 -2.05 -0.14
C THR A 108 8.71 -1.11 -0.71
N VAL A 109 8.73 -0.94 -2.04
CA VAL A 109 9.59 0.04 -2.72
C VAL A 109 9.22 1.46 -2.26
N ASP A 110 7.92 1.78 -2.14
CA ASP A 110 7.45 3.10 -1.70
C ASP A 110 7.85 3.39 -0.24
N MET A 111 7.79 2.38 0.63
CA MET A 111 8.25 2.51 2.02
C MET A 111 9.77 2.68 2.11
N ALA A 112 10.52 1.99 1.25
CA ALA A 112 11.96 2.17 1.12
C ALA A 112 12.28 3.59 0.61
N ALA A 113 11.49 4.12 -0.33
CA ALA A 113 11.61 5.49 -0.81
C ALA A 113 11.39 6.50 0.33
N MET A 114 10.38 6.30 1.18
CA MET A 114 10.19 7.13 2.38
C MET A 114 11.39 7.12 3.32
N SER A 115 11.99 5.94 3.53
CA SER A 115 13.19 5.79 4.35
C SER A 115 14.38 6.54 3.71
N TYR A 116 14.53 6.44 2.39
CA TYR A 116 15.57 7.12 1.62
C TYR A 116 15.41 8.65 1.68
N MET A 117 14.19 9.19 1.68
CA MET A 117 13.95 10.63 1.84
C MET A 117 14.40 11.16 3.20
N LEU A 118 14.42 10.30 4.22
CA LEU A 118 14.92 10.58 5.56
C LEU A 118 16.42 10.26 5.73
N LEU A 119 17.17 10.07 4.66
CA LEU A 119 18.63 10.08 4.70
C LEU A 119 19.18 11.51 4.58
N ALA A 120 20.33 11.74 5.22
CA ALA A 120 21.03 13.01 5.12
C ALA A 120 21.27 13.37 3.63
N PRO A 121 21.17 14.65 3.23
CA PRO A 121 21.34 15.05 1.83
C PRO A 121 22.63 14.55 1.18
N THR A 122 23.72 14.48 1.95
CA THR A 122 25.02 13.96 1.50
C THR A 122 25.03 12.47 1.14
N ALA A 123 24.05 11.70 1.61
CA ALA A 123 23.89 10.28 1.33
C ALA A 123 22.88 9.99 0.20
N ARG A 124 22.29 11.03 -0.40
CA ARG A 124 21.26 10.91 -1.43
C ARG A 124 21.78 11.41 -2.78
N PRO A 125 22.16 10.51 -3.70
CA PRO A 125 22.61 10.93 -5.02
C PRO A 125 21.43 11.43 -5.88
N ASP A 126 21.59 12.57 -6.56
CA ASP A 126 20.53 13.25 -7.32
C ASP A 126 19.87 12.37 -8.39
N TRP A 127 20.64 11.51 -9.07
CA TRP A 127 20.09 10.64 -10.11
C TRP A 127 19.03 9.67 -9.56
N LEU A 128 19.20 9.23 -8.30
CA LEU A 128 18.27 8.30 -7.67
C LEU A 128 16.98 9.01 -7.25
N ASN A 129 17.04 10.28 -6.85
CA ASN A 129 15.84 11.11 -6.65
C ASN A 129 14.99 11.14 -7.93
N TRP A 130 15.61 11.39 -9.09
CA TRP A 130 14.89 11.41 -10.37
C TRP A 130 14.31 10.06 -10.78
N VAL A 131 15.01 8.96 -10.49
CA VAL A 131 14.44 7.61 -10.67
C VAL A 131 13.17 7.45 -9.84
N PHE A 132 13.18 7.86 -8.56
CA PHE A 132 11.98 7.84 -7.73
C PHE A 132 10.88 8.78 -8.22
N VAL A 133 11.21 9.98 -8.72
CA VAL A 133 10.23 10.90 -9.31
C VAL A 133 9.51 10.25 -10.49
N VAL A 134 10.24 9.66 -11.43
CA VAL A 134 9.65 8.97 -12.59
C VAL A 134 8.81 7.78 -12.15
N TYR A 135 9.36 6.94 -11.28
CA TYR A 135 8.67 5.77 -10.74
C TYR A 135 7.35 6.12 -10.04
N LEU A 136 7.36 7.10 -9.13
CA LEU A 136 6.18 7.53 -8.37
C LEU A 136 5.18 8.28 -9.26
N THR A 137 5.63 9.02 -10.26
CA THR A 137 4.74 9.65 -11.25
C THR A 137 4.01 8.59 -12.08
N CYS A 138 4.72 7.56 -12.54
CA CYS A 138 4.12 6.42 -13.23
C CYS A 138 3.09 5.70 -12.34
N GLN A 139 3.40 5.51 -11.05
CA GLN A 139 2.45 4.94 -10.10
C GLN A 139 1.21 5.82 -9.90
N ALA A 140 1.39 7.13 -9.75
CA ALA A 140 0.28 8.07 -9.60
C ALA A 140 -0.69 7.98 -10.79
N VAL A 141 -0.14 7.93 -12.00
CA VAL A 141 -0.93 7.72 -13.23
C VAL A 141 -1.59 6.35 -13.23
N ALA A 142 -0.85 5.27 -12.93
CA ALA A 142 -1.37 3.91 -12.92
C ALA A 142 -2.54 3.73 -11.95
N TYR A 143 -2.45 4.29 -10.74
CA TYR A 143 -3.57 4.31 -9.79
C TYR A 143 -4.71 5.21 -10.28
N GLY A 144 -4.41 6.40 -10.80
CA GLY A 144 -5.41 7.35 -11.29
C GLY A 144 -6.30 6.79 -12.41
N VAL A 145 -5.72 6.02 -13.35
CA VAL A 145 -6.46 5.41 -14.46
C VAL A 145 -6.98 3.99 -14.17
N GLY A 146 -6.70 3.46 -12.97
CA GLY A 146 -7.07 2.09 -12.60
C GLY A 146 -6.35 1.01 -13.44
N ALA A 147 -5.09 1.24 -13.79
CA ALA A 147 -4.31 0.28 -14.59
C ALA A 147 -4.12 -1.06 -13.87
N TRP A 148 -4.01 -1.03 -12.54
CA TRP A 148 -3.84 -2.22 -11.71
C TRP A 148 -5.02 -3.20 -11.82
N ASP A 149 -6.25 -2.69 -11.97
CA ASP A 149 -7.46 -3.52 -12.10
C ASP A 149 -7.45 -4.36 -13.39
N ARG A 150 -6.58 -4.02 -14.36
CA ARG A 150 -6.48 -4.69 -15.66
C ARG A 150 -5.44 -5.81 -15.68
N LEU A 151 -4.63 -5.95 -14.62
CA LEU A 151 -3.56 -6.95 -14.63
C LEU A 151 -4.13 -8.37 -14.42
N PRO A 152 -3.74 -9.35 -15.26
CA PRO A 152 -4.25 -10.73 -15.17
C PRO A 152 -4.07 -11.37 -13.80
N VAL A 153 -2.98 -11.04 -13.09
CA VAL A 153 -2.67 -11.56 -11.75
C VAL A 153 -3.77 -11.24 -10.71
N PHE A 154 -4.60 -10.22 -10.95
CA PHE A 154 -5.72 -9.85 -10.07
C PHE A 154 -7.09 -10.31 -10.61
N ASN A 155 -7.13 -10.95 -11.79
CA ASN A 155 -8.35 -11.40 -12.45
C ASN A 155 -8.69 -12.87 -12.20
N HIS A 156 -7.84 -13.63 -11.49
CA HIS A 156 -8.15 -15.01 -11.11
C HIS A 156 -9.21 -15.04 -10.01
N ARG A 157 -10.47 -15.00 -10.42
CA ARG A 157 -11.61 -15.42 -9.60
C ARG A 157 -11.51 -16.93 -9.42
N VAL A 158 -11.56 -17.40 -8.18
CA VAL A 158 -11.98 -18.78 -7.90
C VAL A 158 -13.31 -18.97 -8.62
N PRO A 159 -13.46 -19.96 -9.53
CA PRO A 159 -14.74 -20.25 -10.13
C PRO A 159 -15.72 -20.50 -9.00
N ALA A 160 -16.76 -19.68 -8.89
CA ALA A 160 -17.86 -19.96 -7.99
C ALA A 160 -18.35 -21.37 -8.33
N THR A 161 -18.23 -22.29 -7.38
CA THR A 161 -18.80 -23.62 -7.47
C THR A 161 -20.25 -23.42 -7.90
N VAL A 162 -20.56 -23.81 -9.14
CA VAL A 162 -21.93 -23.82 -9.62
C VAL A 162 -22.65 -24.81 -8.73
N ALA A 163 -23.35 -24.29 -7.72
CA ALA A 163 -24.30 -25.06 -6.94
C ALA A 163 -25.38 -25.49 -7.95
N THR A 164 -25.24 -26.73 -8.43
CA THR A 164 -26.27 -27.44 -9.19
C THR A 164 -27.53 -27.41 -8.34
N THR A 165 -28.42 -26.47 -8.65
CA THR A 165 -29.67 -26.31 -7.95
C THR A 165 -30.55 -27.48 -8.36
N SER A 166 -30.93 -28.22 -7.33
CA SER A 166 -31.74 -29.42 -7.33
C SER A 166 -33.09 -29.25 -8.03
N THR A 167 -33.44 -30.25 -8.84
CA THR A 167 -34.79 -30.59 -9.33
C THR A 167 -35.78 -30.73 -8.15
N PRO A 168 -37.07 -30.34 -8.29
CA PRO A 168 -37.93 -30.04 -7.14
C PRO A 168 -38.47 -31.27 -6.40
N ALA A 169 -38.75 -31.02 -5.12
CA ALA A 169 -39.20 -31.94 -4.09
C ALA A 169 -40.54 -32.65 -4.39
N ALA A 170 -40.57 -33.95 -4.10
CA ALA A 170 -41.76 -34.69 -3.69
C ALA A 170 -41.67 -35.01 -2.18
N GLU A 171 -42.84 -35.18 -1.58
CA GLU A 171 -43.26 -35.18 -0.16
C GLU A 171 -42.42 -35.89 0.94
N PRO A 172 -42.70 -35.55 2.22
CA PRO A 172 -41.90 -35.97 3.37
C PRO A 172 -42.39 -37.29 3.98
N VAL A 173 -41.50 -38.28 4.06
CA VAL A 173 -41.63 -39.42 4.98
C VAL A 173 -40.53 -39.33 6.02
N ARG A 174 -40.94 -39.27 7.29
CA ARG A 174 -40.06 -39.30 8.45
C ARG A 174 -39.37 -40.67 8.54
N GLN A 175 -38.05 -40.67 8.61
CA GLN A 175 -37.30 -41.77 9.23
C GLN A 175 -36.02 -41.22 9.87
N HIS A 176 -35.91 -41.48 11.18
CA HIS A 176 -34.71 -41.30 11.97
C HIS A 176 -33.66 -42.32 11.54
N GLU A 177 -32.54 -41.87 11.00
CA GLU A 177 -31.30 -42.63 11.03
C GLU A 177 -30.13 -41.71 11.40
N HIS A 178 -29.33 -42.18 12.36
CA HIS A 178 -28.02 -41.64 12.70
C HIS A 178 -27.09 -41.77 11.49
N GLY A 179 -27.03 -40.72 10.68
CA GLY A 179 -26.00 -40.54 9.66
C GLY A 179 -25.03 -39.47 10.12
N VAL A 180 -23.82 -39.87 10.53
CA VAL A 180 -22.67 -38.97 10.59
C VAL A 180 -22.49 -38.44 9.18
N THR A 181 -22.85 -37.17 8.94
CA THR A 181 -22.55 -36.50 7.68
C THR A 181 -21.02 -36.45 7.57
N PRO A 182 -20.37 -37.14 6.61
CA PRO A 182 -18.98 -36.88 6.38
C PRO A 182 -18.89 -35.41 5.96
N LEU A 183 -18.06 -34.63 6.67
CA LEU A 183 -17.57 -33.34 6.20
C LEU A 183 -17.19 -33.55 4.74
N THR A 184 -18.00 -32.98 3.84
CA THR A 184 -17.74 -33.05 2.41
C THR A 184 -16.37 -32.41 2.26
N ALA A 185 -15.37 -33.22 1.92
CA ALA A 185 -14.02 -32.75 1.73
C ALA A 185 -14.10 -31.57 0.77
N GLU A 186 -13.52 -30.45 1.19
CA GLU A 186 -13.34 -29.29 0.33
C GLU A 186 -12.77 -29.81 -1.01
N PRO A 187 -13.39 -29.47 -2.16
CA PRO A 187 -12.94 -29.99 -3.45
C PRO A 187 -11.44 -29.75 -3.57
N ALA A 188 -10.69 -30.79 -3.95
CA ALA A 188 -9.26 -30.69 -4.14
C ALA A 188 -8.97 -29.48 -5.06
N PRO A 189 -8.02 -28.59 -4.69
CA PRO A 189 -7.72 -27.43 -5.50
C PRO A 189 -7.38 -27.88 -6.91
N ASP A 190 -8.07 -27.29 -7.89
CA ASP A 190 -7.86 -27.58 -9.30
C ASP A 190 -6.37 -27.36 -9.63
N PRO A 191 -5.61 -28.39 -10.04
CA PRO A 191 -4.19 -28.27 -10.33
C PRO A 191 -3.91 -27.34 -11.53
N THR A 192 -4.94 -26.92 -12.27
CA THR A 192 -4.86 -25.93 -13.35
C THR A 192 -5.16 -24.50 -12.90
N ALA A 193 -5.68 -24.32 -11.68
CA ALA A 193 -5.84 -22.99 -11.09
C ALA A 193 -4.45 -22.45 -10.75
N GLY A 194 -3.99 -21.47 -11.53
CA GLY A 194 -2.75 -20.76 -11.28
C GLY A 194 -2.73 -20.13 -9.87
N PRO A 195 -1.54 -19.71 -9.39
CA PRO A 195 -1.39 -19.14 -8.05
C PRO A 195 -2.36 -17.99 -7.79
N VAL A 196 -3.14 -18.10 -6.71
CA VAL A 196 -4.11 -17.09 -6.27
C VAL A 196 -3.45 -16.16 -5.26
N VAL A 197 -3.47 -14.87 -5.57
CA VAL A 197 -2.87 -13.82 -4.74
C VAL A 197 -3.92 -13.25 -3.79
N GLY A 198 -3.60 -13.18 -2.48
CA GLY A 198 -4.58 -12.86 -1.44
C GLY A 198 -4.95 -11.38 -1.31
N LEU A 199 -4.08 -10.47 -1.74
CA LEU A 199 -4.35 -9.03 -1.83
C LEU A 199 -4.57 -8.66 -3.30
N VAL A 200 -5.81 -8.29 -3.62
CA VAL A 200 -6.25 -7.95 -4.97
C VAL A 200 -6.41 -6.44 -5.15
N ALA A 201 -6.23 -5.95 -6.38
CA ALA A 201 -6.35 -4.53 -6.69
C ALA A 201 -7.78 -3.96 -6.60
N HIS A 202 -8.79 -4.80 -6.31
CA HIS A 202 -10.22 -4.44 -6.18
C HIS A 202 -10.42 -3.45 -5.04
N SER A 203 -10.09 -2.20 -5.32
CA SER A 203 -10.08 -1.10 -4.38
C SER A 203 -11.10 -0.10 -4.91
N THR A 204 -11.93 0.42 -3.99
CA THR A 204 -12.93 1.42 -4.36
C THR A 204 -12.24 2.60 -5.05
N VAL A 205 -12.97 3.33 -5.91
CA VAL A 205 -12.43 4.51 -6.61
C VAL A 205 -11.70 5.45 -5.63
N GLY A 206 -12.25 5.60 -4.42
CA GLY A 206 -11.65 6.37 -3.33
C GLY A 206 -10.24 5.91 -2.97
N VAL A 207 -10.01 4.60 -2.79
CA VAL A 207 -8.68 4.07 -2.45
C VAL A 207 -7.67 4.29 -3.59
N ARG A 208 -8.09 4.12 -4.85
CA ARG A 208 -7.18 4.39 -5.99
C ARG A 208 -6.77 5.86 -6.04
N VAL A 209 -7.72 6.77 -5.81
CA VAL A 209 -7.44 8.21 -5.76
C VAL A 209 -6.51 8.53 -4.60
N THR A 210 -6.71 7.96 -3.41
CA THR A 210 -5.81 8.22 -2.27
C THR A 210 -4.39 7.72 -2.51
N LEU A 211 -4.22 6.55 -3.13
CA LEU A 211 -2.90 6.05 -3.53
C LEU A 211 -2.24 6.93 -4.61
N ALA A 212 -3.00 7.40 -5.59
CA ALA A 212 -2.49 8.31 -6.61
C ALA A 212 -2.01 9.63 -5.99
N VAL A 213 -2.78 10.18 -5.04
CA VAL A 213 -2.40 11.38 -4.26
C VAL A 213 -1.13 11.14 -3.46
N MET A 214 -1.00 9.98 -2.79
CA MET A 214 0.21 9.61 -2.05
C MET A 214 1.44 9.55 -2.96
N ALA A 215 1.34 8.85 -4.09
CA ALA A 215 2.43 8.72 -5.05
C ALA A 215 2.83 10.08 -5.65
N ALA A 216 1.86 10.90 -6.05
CA ALA A 216 2.12 12.25 -6.57
C ALA A 216 2.76 13.16 -5.50
N SER A 217 2.27 13.08 -4.26
CA SER A 217 2.83 13.80 -3.11
C SER A 217 4.30 13.45 -2.89
N MET A 218 4.63 12.15 -2.89
CA MET A 218 5.99 11.68 -2.67
C MET A 218 6.91 12.01 -3.85
N ALA A 219 6.43 11.87 -5.09
CA ALA A 219 7.15 12.29 -6.30
C ALA A 219 7.51 13.78 -6.24
N TYR A 220 6.55 14.60 -5.84
CA TYR A 220 6.75 16.04 -5.72
C TYR A 220 7.80 16.37 -4.66
N MET A 221 7.76 15.71 -3.49
CA MET A 221 8.79 15.88 -2.47
C MET A 221 10.20 15.53 -2.98
N PHE A 222 10.36 14.43 -3.71
CA PHE A 222 11.64 14.08 -4.32
C PHE A 222 12.14 15.11 -5.33
N ALA A 223 11.23 15.70 -6.11
CA ALA A 223 11.59 16.69 -7.12
C ALA A 223 12.09 18.02 -6.54
N VAL A 224 11.77 18.32 -5.27
CA VAL A 224 12.12 19.59 -4.61
C VAL A 224 13.13 19.45 -3.46
N MET A 225 13.60 18.22 -3.19
CA MET A 225 14.56 17.86 -2.14
C MET A 225 16.01 17.99 -2.58
#